data_AF-A0A964P391-F1
#
_entry.id   AF-A0A964P391-F1
#
_cell.length_a   1.000
_cell.length_b   1.000
_cell.length_c   1.000
_cell.angle_alpha   90.00
_cell.angle_beta   90.00
_cell.angle_gamma   90.00
#
_symmetry.space_group_name_H-M   'P 1'
#
loop_
_entity.id
_entity.type
_entity.pdbx_description
1 polymer ?
#
loop_
_entity_poly.entity_id
_entity_poly.type
_entity_poly.pdbx_seq_one_letter_code
_entity_poly.pdbx_strand_id
1 'polypeptide(L)'
;MTWAEDLKLEAKEFLGDFQEFSEEDPFNGNFVEGLIGRRQGDAYGALLITRVNYQKALQRVLGTPKLGYPFDPAGRWHFPKAVRILAYEKLDGTNVFGYRYRDTDGKEYATWKPRLRPFLADGRFGPFLAMWREMLDRYPVLGWQVGNRASFELYGSRNLHLIKYETLLDTALLFTRDEAGHLLPPIQEPPGVPTAKLIAEVTQDYIWSYQEQQRVLSEGLIRQDDGTFTGSEGHVWYLLDELGKWHLFKLKPAEIEAIHWTEGRRISREVIRATALNLIESDPLTADGVALLLLEEFPSEEVDASQELISRVVREVAEHLEFRDTVLASYRALDLPWTRENQPSIMRALASQFRKQDMKRVYSALTALLGAG
;
A
#
# COMPACT_ATOMS: atom_id res chain seq x y z
N MET A 1 5.32 -29.67 -26.50
CA MET A 1 4.83 -29.20 -25.20
C MET A 1 3.38 -28.79 -25.37
N THR A 2 2.56 -29.02 -24.35
CA THR A 2 1.18 -28.54 -24.30
C THR A 2 1.17 -27.08 -23.87
N TRP A 3 0.11 -26.34 -24.20
CA TRP A 3 -0.09 -24.96 -23.73
C TRP A 3 0.07 -24.81 -22.20
N ALA A 4 -0.33 -25.83 -21.43
CA ALA A 4 -0.18 -25.82 -19.97
C ALA A 4 1.28 -25.99 -19.51
N GLU A 5 2.11 -26.74 -20.25
CA GLU A 5 3.54 -26.89 -19.97
C GLU A 5 4.29 -25.61 -20.30
N ASP A 6 3.99 -24.98 -21.44
CA ASP A 6 4.58 -23.71 -21.85
C ASP A 6 4.24 -22.60 -20.85
N LEU A 7 2.99 -22.54 -20.38
CA LEU A 7 2.57 -21.58 -19.36
C LEU A 7 3.31 -21.75 -18.03
N LYS A 8 3.53 -23.00 -17.57
CA LYS A 8 4.25 -23.25 -16.31
C LYS A 8 5.72 -22.83 -16.40
N LEU A 9 6.35 -23.08 -17.56
CA LEU A 9 7.73 -22.65 -17.79
C LEU A 9 7.83 -21.13 -17.80
N GLU A 10 6.99 -20.48 -18.60
CA GLU A 10 6.87 -19.01 -18.69
C GLU A 10 6.63 -18.37 -17.32
N ALA A 11 5.69 -18.92 -16.54
CA ALA A 11 5.39 -18.44 -15.19
C ALA A 11 6.58 -18.55 -14.25
N LYS A 12 7.30 -19.68 -14.29
CA LYS A 12 8.47 -19.90 -13.46
C LYS A 12 9.63 -18.97 -13.85
N GLU A 13 9.82 -18.72 -15.15
CA GLU A 13 10.84 -17.80 -15.64
C GLU A 13 10.54 -16.35 -15.30
N PHE A 14 9.28 -15.93 -15.43
CA PHE A 14 8.87 -14.55 -15.21
C PHE A 14 8.60 -14.21 -13.74
N LEU A 15 7.83 -15.04 -13.04
CA LEU A 15 7.35 -14.77 -11.67
C LEU A 15 8.18 -15.47 -10.59
N GLY A 16 8.88 -16.56 -10.93
CA GLY A 16 9.50 -17.45 -9.95
C GLY A 16 8.45 -18.23 -9.18
N ASP A 17 8.11 -17.75 -7.97
CA ASP A 17 7.04 -18.31 -7.15
C ASP A 17 5.74 -17.56 -7.42
N PHE A 18 4.65 -18.28 -7.65
CA PHE A 18 3.39 -17.69 -8.06
C PHE A 18 2.17 -18.40 -7.48
N GLN A 19 1.04 -17.70 -7.52
CA GLN A 19 -0.28 -18.20 -7.18
C GLN A 19 -1.25 -17.96 -8.33
N GLU A 20 -2.17 -18.89 -8.58
CA GLU A 20 -3.22 -18.73 -9.58
C GLU A 20 -4.31 -17.76 -9.10
N PHE A 21 -4.88 -16.99 -10.02
CA PHE A 21 -6.07 -16.17 -9.79
C PHE A 21 -7.08 -16.34 -10.92
N SER A 22 -8.34 -16.13 -10.57
CA SER A 22 -9.49 -16.20 -11.49
C SER A 22 -10.57 -15.29 -10.92
N GLU A 23 -10.63 -14.06 -11.43
CA GLU A 23 -11.44 -12.98 -10.84
C GLU A 23 -12.08 -12.12 -11.93
N GLU A 24 -13.23 -11.52 -11.63
CA GLU A 24 -13.85 -10.50 -12.47
C GLU A 24 -13.20 -9.13 -12.19
N ASP A 25 -12.79 -8.43 -13.25
CA ASP A 25 -12.29 -7.06 -13.16
C ASP A 25 -13.44 -6.09 -12.86
N PRO A 26 -13.49 -5.48 -11.67
CA PRO A 26 -14.61 -4.65 -11.24
C PRO A 26 -14.69 -3.29 -11.96
N PHE A 27 -13.72 -2.96 -12.80
CA PHE A 27 -13.76 -1.75 -13.63
C PHE A 27 -14.34 -2.00 -15.02
N ASN A 28 -14.25 -3.22 -15.53
CA ASN A 28 -14.56 -3.54 -16.92
C ASN A 28 -15.57 -4.70 -17.09
N GLY A 29 -15.85 -5.48 -16.04
CA GLY A 29 -16.75 -6.64 -16.08
C GLY A 29 -16.19 -7.84 -16.85
N ASN A 30 -14.89 -7.83 -17.16
CA ASN A 30 -14.23 -8.96 -17.83
C ASN A 30 -13.79 -9.99 -16.80
N PHE A 31 -13.92 -11.27 -17.15
CA PHE A 31 -13.37 -12.36 -16.35
C PHE A 31 -11.92 -12.62 -16.74
N VAL A 32 -10.98 -12.53 -15.80
CA VAL A 32 -9.54 -12.62 -16.08
C VAL A 32 -8.90 -13.72 -15.24
N GLU A 33 -8.11 -14.56 -15.90
CA GLU A 33 -7.41 -15.68 -15.28
C GLU A 33 -5.91 -15.55 -15.48
N GLY A 34 -5.11 -15.88 -14.47
CA GLY A 34 -3.67 -15.75 -14.56
C GLY A 34 -2.94 -16.20 -13.32
N LEU A 35 -1.70 -15.75 -13.21
CA LEU A 35 -0.79 -16.04 -12.11
C LEU A 35 -0.25 -14.72 -11.55
N ILE A 36 -0.06 -14.64 -10.23
CA ILE A 36 0.55 -13.50 -9.55
C ILE A 36 1.84 -13.91 -8.85
N GLY A 37 2.90 -13.12 -9.03
CA GLY A 37 4.19 -13.33 -8.40
C GLY A 37 4.15 -13.10 -6.89
N ARG A 38 4.65 -14.07 -6.13
CA ARG A 38 4.76 -14.03 -4.65
C ARG A 38 6.21 -13.94 -4.18
N ARG A 39 7.18 -14.18 -5.07
CA ARG A 39 8.60 -14.04 -4.75
C ARG A 39 9.01 -12.57 -4.63
N GLN A 40 9.77 -12.24 -3.59
CA GLN A 40 10.32 -10.90 -3.42
C GLN A 40 11.29 -10.53 -4.55
N GLY A 41 11.27 -9.25 -4.93
CA GLY A 41 12.11 -8.68 -5.99
C GLY A 41 11.28 -7.93 -7.02
N ASP A 42 11.78 -7.87 -8.25
CA ASP A 42 11.18 -7.09 -9.34
C ASP A 42 9.83 -7.67 -9.82
N ALA A 43 9.62 -8.98 -9.67
CA ALA A 43 8.39 -9.67 -10.06
C ALA A 43 7.35 -9.79 -8.92
N TYR A 44 7.64 -9.21 -7.74
CA TYR A 44 6.73 -9.28 -6.61
C TYR A 44 5.41 -8.55 -6.93
N GLY A 45 4.30 -9.27 -6.90
CA GLY A 45 2.99 -8.75 -7.33
C GLY A 45 2.84 -8.55 -8.84
N ALA A 46 3.78 -8.99 -9.67
CA ALA A 46 3.62 -9.00 -11.13
C ALA A 46 2.56 -10.03 -11.56
N LEU A 47 1.87 -9.80 -12.68
CA LEU A 47 0.85 -10.70 -13.20
C LEU A 47 1.31 -11.34 -14.52
N LEU A 48 1.07 -12.64 -14.66
CA LEU A 48 0.99 -13.31 -15.94
C LEU A 48 -0.48 -13.60 -16.24
N ILE A 49 -1.12 -12.75 -17.03
CA ILE A 49 -2.50 -12.98 -17.48
C ILE A 49 -2.45 -14.07 -18.54
N THR A 50 -3.31 -15.07 -18.41
CA THR A 50 -3.36 -16.22 -19.33
C THR A 50 -4.64 -16.25 -20.15
N ARG A 51 -5.75 -15.73 -19.59
CA ARG A 51 -7.04 -15.65 -20.26
C ARG A 51 -7.80 -14.38 -19.91
N VAL A 52 -8.59 -13.92 -20.87
CA VAL A 52 -9.60 -12.86 -20.71
C VAL A 52 -10.89 -13.37 -21.36
N ASN A 53 -11.99 -13.34 -20.60
CA ASN A 53 -13.29 -13.88 -21.01
C ASN A 53 -13.19 -15.32 -21.54
N TYR A 54 -12.45 -16.16 -20.80
CA TYR A 54 -12.15 -17.57 -21.09
C TYR A 54 -11.31 -17.83 -22.35
N GLN A 55 -10.93 -16.79 -23.10
CA GLN A 55 -10.08 -16.87 -24.28
C GLN A 55 -8.61 -16.67 -23.93
N LYS A 56 -7.70 -17.36 -24.62
CA LYS A 56 -6.25 -17.28 -24.36
C LYS A 56 -5.73 -15.88 -24.70
N ALA A 57 -5.12 -15.21 -23.72
CA ALA A 57 -4.62 -13.84 -23.86
C ALA A 57 -3.35 -13.65 -22.99
N LEU A 58 -2.24 -14.27 -23.40
CA LEU A 58 -0.99 -14.29 -22.63
C LEU A 58 -0.35 -12.89 -22.56
N GLN A 59 -0.24 -12.31 -21.37
CA GLN A 59 0.29 -10.96 -21.16
C GLN A 59 1.08 -10.87 -19.85
N ARG A 60 2.20 -10.15 -19.87
CA ARG A 60 3.02 -9.87 -18.68
C ARG A 60 2.73 -8.46 -18.16
N VAL A 61 2.49 -8.33 -16.87
CA VAL A 61 2.28 -7.05 -16.18
C VAL A 61 3.27 -6.96 -15.03
N LEU A 62 4.24 -6.06 -15.11
CA LEU A 62 5.11 -5.75 -13.98
C LEU A 62 4.34 -4.90 -12.97
N GLY A 63 4.49 -5.20 -11.68
CA GLY A 63 3.84 -4.47 -10.60
C GLY A 63 4.76 -3.48 -9.89
N THR A 64 4.36 -3.12 -8.67
CA THR A 64 5.17 -2.32 -7.76
C THR A 64 6.23 -3.17 -7.07
N PRO A 65 7.54 -2.90 -7.27
CA PRO A 65 8.59 -3.70 -6.67
C PRO A 65 8.64 -3.48 -5.15
N LYS A 66 9.22 -4.44 -4.43
CA LYS A 66 9.50 -4.27 -2.99
C LYS A 66 10.66 -3.30 -2.81
N LEU A 67 10.48 -2.25 -2.01
CA LEU A 67 11.51 -1.27 -1.72
C LEU A 67 12.53 -1.82 -0.72
N GLY A 68 13.82 -1.77 -1.06
CA GLY A 68 14.93 -2.16 -0.18
C GLY A 68 15.53 -0.98 0.58
N TYR A 69 16.32 -1.30 1.61
CA TYR A 69 17.24 -0.34 2.22
C TYR A 69 18.55 -0.28 1.43
N PRO A 70 19.27 0.86 1.41
CA PRO A 70 20.59 0.98 0.78
C PRO A 70 21.71 0.44 1.69
N PHE A 71 21.40 -0.42 2.64
CA PHE A 71 22.33 -1.07 3.56
C PHE A 71 21.78 -2.44 3.99
N ASP A 72 22.68 -3.32 4.44
CA ASP A 72 22.33 -4.65 4.94
C ASP A 72 22.07 -4.70 6.45
N PRO A 73 21.64 -5.85 7.00
CA PRO A 73 21.47 -6.06 8.44
C PRO A 73 22.68 -5.73 9.31
N ALA A 74 23.90 -5.74 8.75
CA ALA A 74 25.12 -5.39 9.45
C ALA A 74 25.46 -3.89 9.36
N GLY A 75 24.59 -3.07 8.77
CA GLY A 75 24.78 -1.64 8.56
C GLY A 75 25.78 -1.29 7.45
N ARG A 76 26.14 -2.25 6.59
CA ARG A 76 27.06 -1.99 5.46
C ARG A 76 26.29 -1.35 4.32
N TRP A 77 26.73 -0.17 3.89
CA TRP A 77 26.09 0.58 2.82
C TRP A 77 26.34 -0.02 1.43
N HIS A 78 25.32 0.07 0.59
CA HIS A 78 25.27 -0.42 -0.78
C HIS A 78 24.69 0.65 -1.69
N PHE A 79 25.30 1.84 -1.72
CA PHE A 79 24.96 2.84 -2.73
C PHE A 79 25.65 2.48 -4.05
N PRO A 80 24.89 2.24 -5.14
CA PRO A 80 25.47 2.25 -6.48
C PRO A 80 26.14 3.60 -6.74
N LYS A 81 27.11 3.64 -7.65
CA LYS A 81 27.58 4.91 -8.20
C LYS A 81 26.39 5.62 -8.83
N ALA A 82 26.07 6.79 -8.30
CA ALA A 82 24.90 7.55 -8.70
C ALA A 82 25.32 8.90 -9.29
N VAL A 83 24.57 9.32 -10.31
CA VAL A 83 24.62 10.67 -10.88
C VAL A 83 23.89 11.65 -9.96
N ARG A 84 22.74 11.22 -9.43
CA ARG A 84 21.92 11.98 -8.48
C ARG A 84 20.89 11.09 -7.81
N ILE A 85 20.32 11.59 -6.72
CA ILE A 85 19.20 10.97 -6.01
C ILE A 85 18.10 12.02 -5.82
N LEU A 86 16.87 11.61 -6.04
CA LEU A 86 15.68 12.42 -5.75
C LEU A 86 14.96 11.78 -4.58
N ALA A 87 14.83 12.51 -3.48
CA ALA A 87 14.12 12.05 -2.30
C ALA A 87 12.69 12.59 -2.33
N TYR A 88 11.71 11.70 -2.42
CA TYR A 88 10.29 12.02 -2.35
C TYR A 88 9.71 11.58 -1.01
N GLU A 89 8.67 12.26 -0.55
CA GLU A 89 7.90 11.83 0.62
C GLU A 89 7.41 10.39 0.45
N LYS A 90 7.65 9.55 1.45
CA LYS A 90 7.04 8.23 1.55
C LYS A 90 5.71 8.38 2.27
N LEU A 91 4.65 8.34 1.48
CA LEU A 91 3.29 8.27 1.98
C LEU A 91 3.01 6.86 2.52
N ASP A 92 2.13 6.79 3.50
CA ASP A 92 1.75 5.58 4.22
C ASP A 92 0.27 5.28 3.99
N GLY A 93 0.01 4.32 3.11
CA GLY A 93 -1.32 3.85 2.81
C GLY A 93 -1.25 2.62 1.93
N THR A 94 -2.16 2.57 0.97
CA THR A 94 -2.30 1.42 0.07
C THR A 94 -1.70 1.74 -1.27
N ASN A 95 -0.78 0.89 -1.71
CA ASN A 95 -0.26 0.98 -3.05
C ASN A 95 -1.33 0.60 -4.08
N VAL A 96 -1.57 1.46 -5.06
CA VAL A 96 -2.48 1.19 -6.17
C VAL A 96 -1.70 1.26 -7.48
N PHE A 97 -1.58 0.12 -8.16
CA PHE A 97 -0.91 0.03 -9.45
C PHE A 97 -1.93 -0.03 -10.59
N GLY A 98 -1.91 0.96 -11.47
CA GLY A 98 -2.70 1.00 -12.70
C GLY A 98 -1.99 0.26 -13.83
N TYR A 99 -2.72 -0.64 -14.51
CA TYR A 99 -2.23 -1.38 -15.67
C TYR A 99 -3.32 -1.60 -16.71
N ARG A 100 -2.90 -2.03 -17.90
CA ARG A 100 -3.82 -2.46 -18.97
C ARG A 100 -3.64 -3.92 -19.33
N TYR A 101 -4.73 -4.51 -19.80
CA TYR A 101 -4.72 -5.81 -20.47
C TYR A 101 -5.62 -5.76 -21.71
N ARG A 102 -5.40 -6.72 -22.61
CA ARG A 102 -6.11 -6.87 -23.88
C ARG A 102 -6.90 -8.16 -23.91
N ASP A 103 -8.06 -8.13 -24.55
CA ASP A 103 -8.75 -9.36 -24.97
C ASP A 103 -8.18 -9.90 -26.30
N THR A 104 -8.77 -10.99 -26.80
CA THR A 104 -8.35 -11.60 -28.07
C THR A 104 -8.64 -10.77 -29.31
N ASP A 105 -9.54 -9.78 -29.21
CA ASP A 105 -9.84 -8.84 -30.28
C ASP A 105 -8.87 -7.64 -30.28
N GLY A 106 -7.93 -7.61 -29.32
CA GLY A 106 -6.94 -6.56 -29.15
C GLY A 106 -7.49 -5.31 -28.46
N LYS A 107 -8.72 -5.35 -27.94
CA LYS A 107 -9.30 -4.23 -27.21
C LYS A 107 -8.64 -4.12 -25.84
N GLU A 108 -8.19 -2.91 -25.51
CA GLU A 108 -7.53 -2.60 -24.25
C GLU A 108 -8.50 -2.18 -23.16
N TYR A 109 -8.22 -2.62 -21.94
CA TYR A 109 -8.96 -2.31 -20.72
C TYR A 109 -7.98 -1.78 -19.68
N ALA A 110 -8.30 -0.66 -19.04
CA ALA A 110 -7.53 -0.13 -17.92
C ALA A 110 -8.14 -0.58 -16.59
N THR A 111 -7.30 -1.01 -15.68
CA THR A 111 -7.71 -1.48 -14.35
C THR A 111 -6.63 -1.15 -13.32
N TRP A 112 -6.91 -1.45 -12.05
CA TRP A 112 -6.04 -1.12 -10.93
C TRP A 112 -5.99 -2.26 -9.93
N LYS A 113 -4.85 -2.41 -9.27
CA LYS A 113 -4.62 -3.47 -8.30
C LYS A 113 -3.85 -3.01 -7.07
N PRO A 114 -4.07 -3.64 -5.91
CA PRO A 114 -3.11 -3.59 -4.82
C PRO A 114 -1.88 -4.43 -5.19
N ARG A 115 -0.86 -4.47 -4.34
CA ARG A 115 0.38 -5.20 -4.65
C ARG A 115 0.14 -6.68 -4.95
N LEU A 116 -0.68 -7.36 -4.14
CA LEU A 116 -0.79 -8.82 -4.11
C LEU A 116 -2.14 -9.40 -4.55
N ARG A 117 -2.97 -8.64 -5.27
CA ARG A 117 -4.18 -9.15 -5.96
C ARG A 117 -4.19 -8.73 -7.42
N PRO A 118 -4.93 -9.42 -8.30
CA PRO A 118 -5.05 -8.97 -9.69
C PRO A 118 -5.86 -7.67 -9.83
N PHE A 119 -6.79 -7.38 -8.92
CA PHE A 119 -7.69 -6.22 -8.99
C PHE A 119 -7.92 -5.59 -7.61
N LEU A 120 -8.19 -4.28 -7.59
CA LEU A 120 -8.75 -3.60 -6.41
C LEU A 120 -10.20 -4.05 -6.21
N ALA A 121 -10.55 -4.39 -4.98
CA ALA A 121 -11.89 -4.79 -4.60
C ALA A 121 -12.29 -4.13 -3.28
N ASP A 122 -13.59 -3.97 -3.07
CA ASP A 122 -14.12 -3.72 -1.73
C ASP A 122 -14.12 -5.03 -0.96
N GLY A 123 -13.64 -5.00 0.28
CA GLY A 123 -13.58 -6.15 1.16
C GLY A 123 -14.24 -5.89 2.50
N ARG A 124 -14.29 -6.93 3.34
CA ARG A 124 -14.77 -6.84 4.72
C ARG A 124 -14.08 -5.73 5.53
N PHE A 125 -12.82 -5.45 5.21
CA PHE A 125 -11.93 -4.65 6.04
C PHE A 125 -11.62 -3.27 5.43
N GLY A 126 -12.17 -2.95 4.27
CA GLY A 126 -11.93 -1.67 3.62
C GLY A 126 -12.63 -1.54 2.28
N PRO A 127 -13.26 -0.38 1.99
CA PRO A 127 -13.87 -0.11 0.69
C PRO A 127 -12.83 0.45 -0.29
N PHE A 128 -11.74 -0.29 -0.56
CA PHE A 128 -10.61 0.19 -1.37
C PHE A 128 -10.99 0.52 -2.80
N LEU A 129 -11.88 -0.27 -3.42
CA LEU A 129 -12.38 0.01 -4.77
C LEU A 129 -13.21 1.30 -4.76
N ALA A 130 -14.11 1.48 -3.79
CA ALA A 130 -14.90 2.71 -3.69
C ALA A 130 -14.03 3.94 -3.41
N MET A 131 -13.02 3.81 -2.53
CA MET A 131 -12.04 4.87 -2.27
C MET A 131 -11.24 5.24 -3.52
N TRP A 132 -10.82 4.24 -4.31
CA TRP A 132 -10.10 4.51 -5.55
C TRP A 132 -11.00 5.15 -6.62
N ARG A 133 -12.26 4.72 -6.75
CA ARG A 133 -13.24 5.36 -7.64
C ARG A 133 -13.44 6.84 -7.30
N GLU A 134 -13.48 7.19 -6.01
CA GLU A 134 -13.51 8.59 -5.57
C GLU A 134 -12.28 9.38 -6.05
N MET A 135 -11.09 8.76 -6.08
CA MET A 135 -9.88 9.39 -6.62
C MET A 135 -9.93 9.55 -8.14
N LEU A 136 -10.48 8.57 -8.87
CA LEU A 136 -10.69 8.69 -10.31
C LEU A 136 -11.69 9.80 -10.66
N ASP A 137 -12.75 9.97 -9.86
CA ASP A 137 -13.72 11.05 -10.02
C ASP A 137 -13.09 12.42 -9.69
N ARG A 138 -12.28 12.49 -8.63
CA ARG A 138 -11.59 13.72 -8.21
C ARG A 138 -10.49 14.13 -9.19
N TYR A 139 -9.75 13.16 -9.72
CA TYR A 139 -8.65 13.35 -10.65
C TYR A 139 -8.86 12.52 -11.93
N PRO A 140 -9.71 12.96 -12.86
CA PRO A 140 -10.02 12.20 -14.08
C PRO A 140 -8.79 11.86 -14.94
N VAL A 141 -7.71 12.65 -14.82
CA VAL A 141 -6.42 12.39 -15.48
C VAL A 141 -5.78 11.06 -15.07
N LEU A 142 -6.06 10.57 -13.86
CA LEU A 142 -5.56 9.29 -13.34
C LEU A 142 -6.11 8.07 -14.08
N GLY A 143 -7.16 8.27 -14.89
CA GLY A 143 -7.74 7.24 -15.75
C GLY A 143 -6.79 6.81 -16.87
N TRP A 144 -7.26 6.92 -18.11
CA TRP A 144 -6.58 6.33 -19.26
C TRP A 144 -5.13 6.80 -19.46
N GLN A 145 -4.82 8.06 -19.15
CA GLN A 145 -3.53 8.66 -19.53
C GLN A 145 -2.36 8.18 -18.67
N VAL A 146 -2.60 7.87 -17.39
CA VAL A 146 -1.54 7.50 -16.44
C VAL A 146 -1.55 6.00 -16.12
N GLY A 147 -2.71 5.33 -16.22
CA GLY A 147 -2.91 3.91 -15.88
C GLY A 147 -2.19 2.87 -16.75
N ASN A 148 -1.18 3.26 -17.54
CA ASN A 148 -0.46 2.34 -18.41
C ASN A 148 0.59 1.50 -17.68
N ARG A 149 1.25 2.05 -16.65
CA ARG A 149 2.15 1.36 -15.70
C ARG A 149 2.49 2.31 -14.53
N ALA A 150 1.47 2.87 -13.88
CA ALA A 150 1.67 3.87 -12.84
C ALA A 150 1.33 3.33 -11.46
N SER A 151 2.18 3.66 -10.50
CA SER A 151 1.99 3.32 -9.10
C SER A 151 1.63 4.56 -8.32
N PHE A 152 0.55 4.47 -7.55
CA PHE A 152 0.07 5.50 -6.66
C PHE A 152 0.07 5.02 -5.22
N GLU A 153 0.07 5.96 -4.29
CA GLU A 153 -0.36 5.70 -2.92
C GLU A 153 -1.78 6.24 -2.74
N LEU A 154 -2.69 5.43 -2.22
CA LEU A 154 -3.99 5.85 -1.71
C LEU A 154 -3.84 6.04 -0.20
N TYR A 155 -3.94 7.27 0.29
CA TYR A 155 -3.64 7.60 1.69
C TYR A 155 -4.66 8.56 2.29
N GLY A 156 -4.67 8.67 3.61
CA GLY A 156 -5.57 9.57 4.34
C GLY A 156 -6.14 8.93 5.59
N SER A 157 -6.87 9.70 6.40
CA SER A 157 -7.46 9.21 7.65
C SER A 157 -8.52 8.11 7.45
N ARG A 158 -9.14 8.04 6.26
CA ARG A 158 -10.02 6.93 5.87
C ARG A 158 -9.24 5.65 5.58
N ASN A 159 -8.02 5.75 5.04
CA ASN A 159 -7.12 4.64 4.76
C ASN A 159 -5.94 4.59 5.75
N LEU A 160 -6.27 4.40 7.03
CA LEU A 160 -5.30 4.51 8.13
C LEU A 160 -4.33 3.33 8.19
N HIS A 161 -3.04 3.64 8.12
CA HIS A 161 -1.93 2.72 8.40
C HIS A 161 -1.23 3.12 9.72
N LEU A 162 0.06 3.45 9.69
CA LEU A 162 0.86 3.93 10.82
C LEU A 162 0.77 5.45 10.99
N ILE A 163 0.71 6.21 9.89
CA ILE A 163 0.66 7.67 9.89
C ILE A 163 -0.80 8.14 9.90
N LYS A 164 -1.09 9.04 10.83
CA LYS A 164 -2.38 9.71 10.96
C LYS A 164 -2.38 11.00 10.14
N TYR A 165 -3.10 10.96 9.03
CA TYR A 165 -3.29 12.10 8.15
C TYR A 165 -4.44 13.00 8.60
N GLU A 166 -4.31 14.31 8.36
CA GLU A 166 -5.43 15.25 8.42
C GLU A 166 -6.30 15.14 7.17
N THR A 167 -5.67 14.89 6.01
CA THR A 167 -6.34 14.63 4.75
C THR A 167 -7.25 13.42 4.86
N LEU A 168 -8.52 13.56 4.44
CA LEU A 168 -9.50 12.49 4.55
C LEU A 168 -9.15 11.26 3.70
N LEU A 169 -8.93 11.51 2.42
CA LEU A 169 -8.56 10.53 1.43
C LEU A 169 -7.98 11.31 0.25
N ASP A 170 -6.81 10.91 -0.22
CA ASP A 170 -6.17 11.47 -1.40
C ASP A 170 -5.27 10.42 -2.05
N THR A 171 -4.68 10.77 -3.18
CA THR A 171 -3.71 9.92 -3.84
C THR A 171 -2.55 10.71 -4.41
N ALA A 172 -1.40 10.05 -4.55
CA ALA A 172 -0.23 10.64 -5.16
C ALA A 172 0.51 9.60 -6.00
N LEU A 173 0.97 10.01 -7.18
CA LEU A 173 1.85 9.20 -8.00
C LEU A 173 3.19 9.02 -7.29
N LEU A 174 3.63 7.77 -7.24
CA LEU A 174 4.93 7.35 -6.75
C LEU A 174 5.91 7.21 -7.91
N PHE A 175 5.56 6.44 -8.95
CA PHE A 175 6.43 6.22 -10.11
C PHE A 175 5.63 5.71 -11.30
N THR A 176 6.23 5.77 -12.48
CA THR A 176 5.75 5.10 -13.69
C THR A 176 6.76 4.06 -14.17
N ARG A 177 6.35 3.18 -15.08
CA ARG A 177 7.27 2.35 -15.85
C ARG A 177 7.20 2.66 -17.34
N ASP A 178 8.35 2.65 -17.99
CA ASP A 178 8.44 2.75 -19.46
C ASP A 178 8.00 1.44 -20.14
N GLU A 179 8.07 1.40 -21.48
CA GLU A 179 7.71 0.22 -22.27
C GLU A 179 8.56 -1.02 -21.94
N ALA A 180 9.85 -0.81 -21.65
CA ALA A 180 10.82 -1.83 -21.27
C ALA A 180 10.68 -2.28 -19.81
N GLY A 181 9.85 -1.60 -19.01
CA GLY A 181 9.61 -1.90 -17.61
C GLY A 181 10.55 -1.19 -16.65
N HIS A 182 11.39 -0.27 -17.11
CA HIS A 182 12.25 0.54 -16.24
C HIS A 182 11.40 1.49 -15.40
N LEU A 183 11.81 1.67 -14.14
CA LEU A 183 11.17 2.61 -13.22
C LEU A 183 11.53 4.04 -13.60
N LEU A 184 10.56 4.94 -13.51
CA LEU A 184 10.74 6.37 -13.70
C LEU A 184 10.21 7.09 -12.46
N PRO A 185 10.98 8.02 -11.86
CA PRO A 185 10.50 8.84 -10.75
C PRO A 185 9.27 9.65 -11.19
N PRO A 186 8.50 10.23 -10.25
CA PRO A 186 7.32 11.03 -10.58
C PRO A 186 7.68 12.43 -11.13
N ILE A 187 8.79 12.52 -11.87
CA ILE A 187 9.27 13.73 -12.54
C ILE A 187 8.59 13.83 -13.90
N GLN A 188 7.88 14.93 -14.13
CA GLN A 188 7.22 15.30 -15.40
C GLN A 188 6.00 14.45 -15.78
N GLU A 189 5.01 14.44 -14.92
CA GLU A 189 3.69 13.89 -15.25
C GLU A 189 2.79 14.95 -15.89
N PRO A 190 1.75 14.54 -16.63
CA PRO A 190 0.80 15.48 -17.20
C PRO A 190 0.22 16.41 -16.11
N PRO A 191 0.00 17.69 -16.42
CA PRO A 191 -0.61 18.62 -15.48
C PRO A 191 -1.89 18.05 -14.85
N GLY A 192 -1.99 18.11 -13.52
CA GLY A 192 -3.16 17.67 -12.77
C GLY A 192 -3.07 16.29 -12.11
N VAL A 193 -1.98 15.54 -12.33
CA VAL A 193 -1.70 14.32 -11.56
C VAL A 193 -1.07 14.71 -10.21
N PRO A 194 -1.68 14.38 -9.06
CA PRO A 194 -1.01 14.60 -7.78
C PRO A 194 0.22 13.68 -7.68
N THR A 195 1.33 14.23 -7.21
CA THR A 195 2.61 13.51 -7.07
C THR A 195 3.09 13.58 -5.63
N ALA A 196 3.85 12.58 -5.18
CA ALA A 196 4.53 12.68 -3.90
C ALA A 196 5.40 13.96 -3.86
N LYS A 197 5.55 14.56 -2.68
CA LYS A 197 6.32 15.80 -2.54
C LYS A 197 7.80 15.52 -2.73
N LEU A 198 8.47 16.24 -3.64
CA LEU A 198 9.94 16.22 -3.72
C LEU A 198 10.50 16.95 -2.50
N ILE A 199 11.33 16.25 -1.73
CA ILE A 199 11.95 16.74 -0.50
C ILE A 199 13.34 17.28 -0.76
N ALA A 200 14.15 16.55 -1.54
CA ALA A 200 15.51 16.94 -1.83
C ALA A 200 16.02 16.33 -3.15
N GLU A 201 16.98 17.00 -3.77
CA GLU A 201 17.87 16.43 -4.78
C GLU A 201 19.29 16.36 -4.18
N VAL A 202 19.87 15.16 -4.19
CA VAL A 202 21.19 14.87 -3.60
C VAL A 202 22.13 14.44 -4.72
N THR A 203 23.24 15.16 -4.89
CA THR A 203 24.22 14.91 -5.96
C THR A 203 25.57 14.43 -5.45
N GLN A 204 25.78 14.42 -4.14
CA GLN A 204 27.01 13.95 -3.48
C GLN A 204 26.72 13.57 -2.02
N ASP A 205 27.70 12.97 -1.35
CA ASP A 205 27.64 12.65 0.09
C ASP A 205 26.37 11.88 0.49
N TYR A 206 26.01 10.86 -0.30
CA TYR A 206 24.74 10.14 -0.21
C TYR A 206 24.47 9.54 1.17
N ILE A 207 25.50 8.94 1.79
CA ILE A 207 25.38 8.34 3.13
C ILE A 207 25.08 9.41 4.18
N TRP A 208 25.84 10.51 4.18
CA TRP A 208 25.63 11.61 5.12
C TRP A 208 24.24 12.22 4.93
N SER A 209 23.84 12.46 3.67
CA SER A 209 22.52 12.99 3.34
C SER A 209 21.38 12.07 3.79
N TYR A 210 21.56 10.75 3.70
CA TYR A 210 20.60 9.77 4.18
C TYR A 210 20.46 9.87 5.70
N GLN A 211 21.59 9.84 6.41
CA GLN A 211 21.62 9.90 7.87
C GLN A 211 21.02 11.21 8.40
N GLU A 212 21.33 12.33 7.75
CA GLU A 212 20.79 13.64 8.15
C GLU A 212 19.28 13.73 7.90
N GLN A 213 18.79 13.24 6.75
CA GLN A 213 17.35 13.17 6.51
C GLN A 213 16.65 12.24 7.51
N GLN A 214 17.27 11.10 7.85
CA GLN A 214 16.74 10.20 8.87
C GLN A 214 16.63 10.89 10.24
N ARG A 215 17.66 11.65 10.65
CA ARG A 215 17.63 12.45 11.90
C ARG A 215 16.49 13.46 11.91
N VAL A 216 16.34 14.24 10.84
CA VAL A 216 15.27 15.24 10.71
C VAL A 216 13.88 14.59 10.76
N LEU A 217 13.71 13.43 10.11
CA LEU A 217 12.47 12.67 10.14
C LEU A 217 12.14 12.17 11.55
N SER A 218 13.13 11.66 12.28
CA SER A 218 12.97 11.24 13.68
C SER A 218 12.52 12.38 14.59
N GLU A 219 13.09 13.58 14.44
CA GLU A 219 12.69 14.76 15.23
C GLU A 219 11.25 15.22 14.97
N GLY A 220 10.75 14.99 13.75
CA GLY A 220 9.39 15.35 13.36
C GLY A 220 8.33 14.29 13.67
N LEU A 221 8.73 13.10 14.12
CA LEU A 221 7.81 11.98 14.33
C LEU A 221 7.26 11.98 15.76
N ILE A 222 5.93 12.04 15.89
CA ILE A 222 5.26 12.09 17.20
C ILE A 222 4.35 10.86 17.34
N ARG A 223 4.67 10.00 18.32
CA ARG A 223 3.87 8.83 18.68
C ARG A 223 2.58 9.23 19.41
N GLN A 224 1.48 8.60 19.04
CA GLN A 224 0.16 8.78 19.63
C GLN A 224 -0.20 7.63 20.58
N ASP A 225 -1.16 7.86 21.49
CA ASP A 225 -1.62 6.88 22.49
C ASP A 225 -2.18 5.59 21.87
N ASP A 226 -2.74 5.69 20.65
CA ASP A 226 -3.33 4.56 19.92
C ASP A 226 -2.30 3.78 19.09
N GLY A 227 -1.00 4.06 19.27
CA GLY A 227 0.10 3.42 18.57
C GLY A 227 0.29 3.89 17.12
N THR A 228 -0.43 4.91 16.68
CA THR A 228 -0.16 5.60 15.39
C THR A 228 0.86 6.73 15.58
N PHE A 229 1.26 7.37 14.49
CA PHE A 229 2.19 8.48 14.49
C PHE A 229 1.61 9.67 13.71
N THR A 230 2.00 10.89 14.09
CA THR A 230 1.88 12.08 13.22
C THR A 230 3.28 12.48 12.77
N GLY A 231 3.40 12.95 11.52
CA GLY A 231 4.69 13.23 10.88
C GLY A 231 4.77 12.53 9.52
N SER A 232 5.99 12.19 9.09
CA SER A 232 6.23 11.47 7.84
C SER A 232 6.72 10.04 8.12
N GLU A 233 6.27 9.07 7.33
CA GLU A 233 6.76 7.70 7.39
C GLU A 233 8.23 7.59 6.93
N GLY A 234 8.68 8.55 6.11
CA GLY A 234 10.03 8.60 5.59
C GLY A 234 10.10 9.16 4.18
N HIS A 235 11.14 8.76 3.44
CA HIS A 235 11.36 9.13 2.05
C HIS A 235 11.56 7.90 1.15
N VAL A 236 11.21 8.03 -0.12
CA VAL A 236 11.65 7.14 -1.19
C VAL A 236 12.74 7.84 -1.99
N TRP A 237 13.91 7.22 -2.03
CA TRP A 237 15.09 7.69 -2.73
C TRP A 237 15.15 7.05 -4.11
N TYR A 238 14.99 7.87 -5.16
CA TYR A 238 15.13 7.49 -6.55
C TYR A 238 16.56 7.79 -6.97
N LEU A 239 17.39 6.76 -7.09
CA LEU A 239 18.81 6.88 -7.43
C LEU A 239 19.00 6.64 -8.93
N LEU A 240 19.55 7.62 -9.65
CA LEU A 240 19.95 7.47 -11.05
C LEU A 240 21.41 7.00 -11.09
N ASP A 241 21.65 5.80 -11.60
CA ASP A 241 23.02 5.29 -11.76
C ASP A 241 23.73 5.86 -12.99
N GLU A 242 25.04 5.61 -13.09
CA GLU A 242 25.87 6.05 -14.23
C GLU A 242 25.45 5.42 -15.59
N LEU A 243 24.62 4.37 -15.56
CA LEU A 243 24.06 3.72 -16.76
C LEU A 243 22.69 4.31 -17.15
N GLY A 244 22.18 5.28 -16.40
CA GLY A 244 20.88 5.91 -16.66
C GLY A 244 19.69 5.12 -16.12
N LYS A 245 19.89 4.13 -15.24
CA LYS A 245 18.82 3.34 -14.62
C LYS A 245 18.45 3.90 -13.25
N TRP A 246 17.14 3.95 -12.98
CA TRP A 246 16.60 4.31 -11.67
C TRP A 246 16.50 3.11 -10.73
N HIS A 247 16.94 3.30 -9.50
CA HIS A 247 16.83 2.37 -8.39
C HIS A 247 16.06 3.01 -7.25
N LEU A 248 15.24 2.23 -6.55
CA LEU A 248 14.40 2.73 -5.45
C LEU A 248 14.90 2.21 -4.11
N PHE A 249 15.12 3.13 -3.18
CA PHE A 249 15.44 2.81 -1.80
C PHE A 249 14.45 3.47 -0.85
N LYS A 250 14.12 2.82 0.26
CA LYS A 250 13.37 3.43 1.35
C LYS A 250 14.31 4.02 2.40
N LEU A 251 13.91 5.16 2.95
CA LEU A 251 14.49 5.82 4.11
C LEU A 251 13.37 6.01 5.11
N LYS A 252 13.53 5.52 6.34
CA LYS A 252 12.55 5.70 7.42
C LYS A 252 13.21 6.34 8.65
N PRO A 253 12.47 7.06 9.50
CA PRO A 253 12.95 7.49 10.81
C PRO A 253 13.51 6.30 11.60
N ALA A 254 14.53 6.55 12.43
CA ALA A 254 15.19 5.50 13.21
C ALA A 254 14.20 4.75 14.13
N GLU A 255 13.16 5.40 14.62
CA GLU A 255 12.11 4.81 15.45
C GLU A 255 11.25 3.82 14.65
N ILE A 256 10.90 4.15 13.40
CA ILE A 256 10.16 3.24 12.52
C ILE A 256 11.07 2.11 12.05
N GLU A 257 12.34 2.39 11.77
CA GLU A 257 13.33 1.37 11.46
C GLU A 257 13.56 0.42 12.66
N ALA A 258 13.71 0.94 13.87
CA ALA A 258 13.91 0.14 15.08
C ALA A 258 12.72 -0.79 15.36
N ILE A 259 11.49 -0.39 15.03
CA ILE A 259 10.31 -1.27 15.06
C ILE A 259 10.49 -2.50 14.17
N HIS A 260 11.13 -2.35 13.00
CA HIS A 260 11.43 -3.42 12.05
C HIS A 260 12.70 -4.23 12.42
N TRP A 261 13.63 -3.67 13.20
CA TRP A 261 14.97 -4.23 13.44
C TRP A 261 15.25 -4.56 14.91
N THR A 262 14.24 -4.56 15.79
CA THR A 262 14.46 -4.83 17.21
C THR A 262 15.06 -6.22 17.38
N GLU A 263 16.35 -6.30 17.74
CA GLU A 263 17.02 -7.54 18.09
C GLU A 263 16.31 -8.19 19.29
N GLY A 264 15.59 -9.27 19.02
CA GLY A 264 14.90 -10.05 20.03
C GLY A 264 14.14 -11.18 19.37
N ARG A 265 13.97 -12.31 20.08
CA ARG A 265 13.24 -13.50 19.58
C ARG A 265 11.75 -13.25 19.26
N ARG A 266 11.27 -12.00 19.27
CA ARG A 266 9.85 -11.66 19.15
C ARG A 266 9.65 -10.40 18.35
N ILE A 267 8.75 -10.50 17.38
CA ILE A 267 8.33 -9.40 16.51
C ILE A 267 7.50 -8.41 17.33
N SER A 268 7.73 -7.12 17.13
CA SER A 268 7.01 -6.08 17.87
C SER A 268 5.51 -6.06 17.51
N ARG A 269 4.69 -5.62 18.46
CA ARG A 269 3.23 -5.50 18.29
C ARG A 269 2.87 -4.57 17.14
N GLU A 270 3.65 -3.51 16.96
CA GLU A 270 3.49 -2.48 15.95
C GLU A 270 3.74 -3.04 14.54
N VAL A 271 4.80 -3.84 14.34
CA VAL A 271 5.04 -4.55 13.06
C VAL A 271 3.90 -5.48 12.72
N ILE A 272 3.44 -6.27 13.69
CA ILE A 272 2.33 -7.20 13.49
C ILE A 272 1.06 -6.44 13.10
N ARG A 273 0.78 -5.32 13.77
CA ARG A 273 -0.37 -4.46 13.46
C ARG A 273 -0.28 -3.86 12.06
N ALA A 274 0.87 -3.32 11.68
CA ALA A 274 1.09 -2.78 10.34
C ALA A 274 0.92 -3.87 9.26
N THR A 275 1.46 -5.06 9.52
CA THR A 275 1.33 -6.22 8.62
C THR A 275 -0.13 -6.69 8.51
N ALA A 276 -0.88 -6.68 9.60
CA ALA A 276 -2.31 -6.96 9.59
C ALA A 276 -3.10 -5.95 8.75
N LEU A 277 -2.76 -4.66 8.83
CA LEU A 277 -3.36 -3.61 7.99
C LEU A 277 -3.01 -3.78 6.51
N ASN A 278 -1.76 -4.14 6.19
CA ASN A 278 -1.35 -4.43 4.81
C ASN A 278 -2.05 -5.69 4.25
N LEU A 279 -2.22 -6.73 5.06
CA LEU A 279 -2.86 -7.99 4.63
C LEU A 279 -4.28 -7.75 4.13
N ILE A 280 -5.02 -6.88 4.82
CA ILE A 280 -6.41 -6.53 4.51
C ILE A 280 -6.58 -6.03 3.06
N GLU A 281 -5.57 -5.40 2.48
CA GLU A 281 -5.60 -4.90 1.11
C GLU A 281 -5.71 -6.04 0.09
N SER A 282 -5.19 -7.22 0.43
CA SER A 282 -5.06 -8.33 -0.52
C SER A 282 -5.78 -9.60 -0.13
N ASP A 283 -5.93 -9.87 1.17
CA ASP A 283 -6.34 -11.18 1.66
C ASP A 283 -7.17 -11.04 2.95
N PRO A 284 -7.96 -12.06 3.32
CA PRO A 284 -8.67 -12.06 4.60
C PRO A 284 -7.71 -11.95 5.79
N LEU A 285 -8.03 -11.05 6.72
CA LEU A 285 -7.27 -10.87 7.96
C LEU A 285 -7.30 -12.16 8.81
N THR A 286 -6.18 -12.88 8.82
CA THR A 286 -5.97 -14.11 9.60
C THR A 286 -4.59 -14.11 10.24
N ALA A 287 -4.42 -14.83 11.34
CA ALA A 287 -3.11 -14.97 11.99
C ALA A 287 -2.09 -15.62 11.04
N ASP A 288 -2.50 -16.68 10.33
CA ASP A 288 -1.66 -17.37 9.35
C ASP A 288 -1.27 -16.46 8.18
N GLY A 289 -2.21 -15.65 7.66
CA GLY A 289 -1.92 -14.68 6.61
C GLY A 289 -0.92 -13.62 7.06
N VAL A 290 -1.04 -13.12 8.30
CA VAL A 290 -0.08 -12.16 8.86
C VAL A 290 1.27 -12.83 9.09
N ALA A 291 1.31 -14.04 9.62
CA ALA A 291 2.54 -14.81 9.81
C ALA A 291 3.26 -15.03 8.47
N LEU A 292 2.53 -15.37 7.40
CA LEU A 292 3.07 -15.56 6.07
C LEU A 292 3.71 -14.29 5.52
N LEU A 293 3.08 -13.12 5.71
CA LEU A 293 3.67 -11.84 5.34
C LEU A 293 4.88 -11.47 6.22
N LEU A 294 4.89 -11.83 7.51
CA LEU A 294 6.04 -11.58 8.38
C LEU A 294 7.27 -12.42 8.00
N LEU A 295 7.08 -13.64 7.48
CA LEU A 295 8.17 -14.47 6.96
C LEU A 295 8.94 -13.81 5.80
N GLU A 296 8.39 -12.73 5.24
CA GLU A 296 9.11 -11.93 4.26
C GLU A 296 10.24 -11.08 4.83
N GLU A 297 10.13 -10.66 6.09
CA GLU A 297 11.08 -9.75 6.74
C GLU A 297 11.77 -10.39 7.96
N PHE A 298 11.19 -11.46 8.50
CA PHE A 298 11.65 -12.10 9.73
C PHE A 298 11.95 -13.59 9.53
N PRO A 299 12.96 -14.14 10.23
CA PRO A 299 13.20 -15.58 10.26
C PRO A 299 12.00 -16.36 10.79
N SER A 300 11.80 -17.59 10.30
CA SER A 300 10.67 -18.44 10.73
C SER A 300 10.63 -18.67 12.24
N GLU A 301 11.79 -18.83 12.88
CA GLU A 301 11.89 -19.02 14.33
C GLU A 301 11.30 -17.84 15.14
N GLU A 302 11.45 -16.61 14.64
CA GLU A 302 10.91 -15.41 15.29
C GLU A 302 9.40 -15.27 15.06
N VAL A 303 8.92 -15.61 13.86
CA VAL A 303 7.49 -15.65 13.54
C VAL A 303 6.79 -16.70 14.41
N ASP A 304 7.36 -17.89 14.50
CA ASP A 304 6.86 -19.00 15.32
C ASP A 304 6.83 -18.62 16.81
N ALA A 305 7.87 -17.97 17.32
CA ALA A 305 7.92 -17.47 18.69
C ALA A 305 6.92 -16.34 18.98
N SER A 306 6.35 -15.70 17.94
CA SER A 306 5.42 -14.57 18.02
C SER A 306 3.97 -14.94 17.77
N GLN A 307 3.63 -16.20 17.49
CA GLN A 307 2.29 -16.65 17.07
C GLN A 307 1.14 -16.22 18.01
N GLU A 308 1.35 -16.29 19.33
CA GLU A 308 0.34 -15.86 20.30
C GLU A 308 0.08 -14.34 20.22
N LEU A 309 1.15 -13.55 20.05
CA LEU A 309 1.05 -12.10 19.88
C LEU A 309 0.40 -11.77 18.53
N ILE A 310 0.77 -12.46 17.45
CA ILE A 310 0.17 -12.33 16.12
C ILE A 310 -1.34 -12.51 16.22
N SER A 311 -1.79 -13.64 16.79
CA SER A 311 -3.21 -13.94 16.97
C SER A 311 -3.95 -12.88 17.76
N ARG A 312 -3.33 -12.37 18.83
CA ARG A 312 -3.91 -11.32 19.68
C ARG A 312 -4.08 -10.01 18.95
N VAL A 313 -3.04 -9.54 18.25
CA VAL A 313 -3.06 -8.28 17.51
C VAL A 313 -4.01 -8.35 16.33
N VAL A 314 -4.04 -9.47 15.62
CA VAL A 314 -5.00 -9.70 14.53
C VAL A 314 -6.43 -9.55 15.02
N ARG A 315 -6.77 -10.13 16.17
CA ARG A 315 -8.10 -9.98 16.77
C ARG A 315 -8.40 -8.52 17.12
N GLU A 316 -7.46 -7.80 17.72
CA GLU A 316 -7.65 -6.39 18.08
C GLU A 316 -7.83 -5.50 16.84
N VAL A 317 -7.09 -5.75 15.75
CA VAL A 317 -7.28 -5.05 14.47
C VAL A 317 -8.67 -5.33 13.91
N ALA A 318 -9.11 -6.60 13.91
CA ALA A 318 -10.45 -6.98 13.47
C ALA A 318 -11.54 -6.27 14.30
N GLU A 319 -11.45 -6.32 15.64
CA GLU A 319 -12.37 -5.63 16.55
C GLU A 319 -12.37 -4.10 16.34
N HIS A 320 -11.21 -3.53 16.01
CA HIS A 320 -11.11 -2.10 15.71
C HIS A 320 -11.86 -1.73 14.43
N LEU A 321 -11.71 -2.51 13.36
CA LEU A 321 -12.36 -2.29 12.07
C LEU A 321 -13.87 -2.51 12.19
N GLU A 322 -14.31 -3.59 12.83
CA GLU A 322 -15.74 -3.87 13.05
C GLU A 322 -16.41 -2.77 13.87
N PHE A 323 -15.72 -2.22 14.87
CA PHE A 323 -16.23 -1.08 15.62
C PHE A 323 -16.40 0.16 14.73
N ARG A 324 -15.44 0.46 13.85
CA ARG A 324 -15.53 1.59 12.90
C ARG A 324 -16.73 1.43 11.98
N ASP A 325 -16.93 0.24 11.43
CA ASP A 325 -18.07 -0.06 10.54
C ASP A 325 -19.40 0.06 11.27
N THR A 326 -19.48 -0.46 12.49
CA THR A 326 -20.68 -0.36 13.34
C THR A 326 -21.02 1.10 13.63
N VAL A 327 -20.02 1.93 13.97
CA VAL A 327 -20.19 3.37 14.18
C VAL A 327 -20.69 4.06 12.91
N LEU A 328 -20.07 3.76 11.76
CA LEU A 328 -20.45 4.38 10.49
C LEU A 328 -21.87 3.99 10.07
N ALA A 329 -22.24 2.71 10.21
CA ALA A 329 -23.59 2.24 9.92
C ALA A 329 -24.64 2.89 10.84
N SER A 330 -24.33 2.98 12.14
CA SER A 330 -25.22 3.62 13.13
C SER A 330 -25.42 5.11 12.82
N TYR A 331 -24.35 5.81 12.40
CA TYR A 331 -24.44 7.20 11.96
C TYR A 331 -25.28 7.35 10.69
N ARG A 332 -25.03 6.52 9.66
CA ARG A 332 -25.79 6.58 8.39
C ARG A 332 -27.29 6.37 8.59
N ALA A 333 -27.68 5.56 9.58
CA ALA A 333 -29.09 5.35 9.93
C ALA A 333 -29.80 6.59 10.50
N LEU A 334 -29.05 7.62 10.93
CA LEU A 334 -29.62 8.87 11.46
C LEU A 334 -30.06 9.83 10.34
N ASP A 335 -29.57 9.63 9.11
CA ASP A 335 -29.86 10.50 7.95
C ASP A 335 -29.62 12.00 8.22
N LEU A 336 -28.56 12.30 8.96
CA LEU A 336 -28.13 13.66 9.27
C LEU A 336 -26.73 13.91 8.72
N PRO A 337 -26.45 15.06 8.07
CA PRO A 337 -25.13 15.37 7.59
C PRO A 337 -24.18 15.67 8.76
N TRP A 338 -22.94 15.16 8.66
CA TRP A 338 -21.87 15.39 9.63
C TRP A 338 -21.31 16.81 9.51
N THR A 339 -21.93 17.75 10.21
CA THR A 339 -21.54 19.16 10.31
C THR A 339 -21.36 19.57 11.77
N ARG A 340 -20.59 20.62 12.08
CA ARG A 340 -20.45 21.15 13.46
C ARG A 340 -21.77 21.37 14.18
N GLU A 341 -22.78 21.83 13.45
CA GLU A 341 -24.13 22.11 13.99
C GLU A 341 -24.87 20.82 14.38
N ASN A 342 -24.73 19.76 13.57
CA ASN A 342 -25.41 18.49 13.78
C ASN A 342 -24.66 17.55 14.72
N GLN A 343 -23.34 17.71 14.86
CA GLN A 343 -22.48 16.85 15.68
C GLN A 343 -23.02 16.63 17.10
N PRO A 344 -23.46 17.65 17.87
CA PRO A 344 -24.05 17.41 19.19
C PRO A 344 -25.28 16.51 19.18
N SER A 345 -26.16 16.67 18.18
CA SER A 345 -27.38 15.89 18.03
C SER A 345 -27.07 14.45 17.61
N ILE A 346 -26.16 14.27 16.66
CA ILE A 346 -25.66 12.97 16.21
C ILE A 346 -25.02 12.22 17.38
N MET A 347 -24.11 12.87 18.12
CA MET A 347 -23.42 12.25 19.25
C MET A 347 -24.39 11.89 20.38
N ARG A 348 -25.43 12.69 20.61
CA ARG A 348 -26.49 12.36 21.57
C ARG A 348 -27.33 11.17 21.12
N ALA A 349 -27.66 11.06 19.83
CA ALA A 349 -28.37 9.91 19.29
C ALA A 349 -27.54 8.63 19.41
N LEU A 350 -26.25 8.68 19.05
CA LEU A 350 -25.34 7.54 19.15
C LEU A 350 -25.07 7.12 20.61
N ALA A 351 -25.12 8.05 21.57
CA ALA A 351 -24.98 7.71 22.99
C ALA A 351 -26.07 6.76 23.53
N SER A 352 -27.18 6.58 22.80
CA SER A 352 -28.20 5.56 23.12
C SER A 352 -27.82 4.15 22.65
N GLN A 353 -26.88 4.04 21.70
CA GLN A 353 -26.49 2.79 21.04
C GLN A 353 -25.11 2.29 21.52
N PHE A 354 -24.24 3.21 21.96
CA PHE A 354 -22.89 2.91 22.42
C PHE A 354 -22.73 3.17 23.92
N ARG A 355 -21.80 2.46 24.57
CA ARG A 355 -21.53 2.66 25.99
C ARG A 355 -20.87 4.03 26.20
N LYS A 356 -21.16 4.67 27.33
CA LYS A 356 -20.61 5.99 27.69
C LYS A 356 -19.09 6.07 27.56
N GLN A 357 -18.39 5.00 27.96
CA GLN A 357 -16.92 4.92 27.90
C GLN A 357 -16.38 4.89 26.45
N ASP A 358 -17.17 4.42 25.49
CA ASP A 358 -16.77 4.31 24.08
C ASP A 358 -17.05 5.60 23.29
N MET A 359 -17.79 6.57 23.86
CA MET A 359 -18.23 7.75 23.12
C MET A 359 -17.08 8.62 22.59
N LYS A 360 -15.94 8.66 23.29
CA LYS A 360 -14.72 9.30 22.77
C LYS A 360 -14.23 8.60 21.50
N ARG A 361 -14.22 7.26 21.52
CA ARG A 361 -13.83 6.41 20.39
C ARG A 361 -14.82 6.52 19.23
N VAL A 362 -16.12 6.62 19.49
CA VAL A 362 -17.17 6.88 18.48
C VAL A 362 -16.89 8.20 17.76
N TYR A 363 -16.69 9.28 18.51
CA TYR A 363 -16.39 10.60 17.94
C TYR A 363 -15.12 10.59 17.10
N SER A 364 -14.05 9.98 17.62
CA SER A 364 -12.79 9.84 16.89
C SER A 364 -12.95 9.03 15.60
N ALA A 365 -13.73 7.95 15.61
CA ALA A 365 -13.99 7.14 14.42
C ALA A 365 -14.75 7.94 13.35
N LEU A 366 -15.81 8.67 13.72
CA LEU A 366 -16.56 9.50 12.78
C LEU A 366 -15.71 10.65 12.23
N THR A 367 -14.91 11.29 13.07
CA THR A 367 -14.02 12.37 12.64
C THR A 367 -12.98 11.85 11.64
N ALA A 368 -12.41 10.66 11.86
CA ALA A 368 -11.48 10.04 10.92
C ALA A 368 -12.15 9.58 9.62
N LEU A 369 -13.42 9.17 9.66
CA LEU A 369 -14.13 8.67 8.48
C LEU A 369 -14.77 9.77 7.64
N LEU A 370 -15.21 10.86 8.27
CA LEU A 370 -16.05 11.91 7.67
C LEU A 370 -15.41 13.30 7.68
N GLY A 371 -14.30 13.46 8.41
CA GLY A 371 -13.58 14.73 8.56
C GLY A 371 -13.97 15.51 9.82
N ALA A 372 -13.23 16.58 10.08
CA ALA A 372 -13.65 17.60 11.01
C ALA A 372 -14.77 18.40 10.33
N GLY A 373 -16.02 18.03 10.62
CA GLY A 373 -17.20 18.66 10.03
C GLY A 373 -17.42 20.11 10.43
#